data_AF-X1AP65-F1
#
_entry.id   AF-X1AP65-F1
#
_cell.length_a   1.000
_cell.length_b   1.000
_cell.length_c   1.000
_cell.angle_alpha   90.00
_cell.angle_beta   90.00
_cell.angle_gamma   90.00
#
_symmetry.space_group_name_H-M   'P 1'
#
loop_
_entity.id
_entity.type
_entity.pdbx_description
1 polymer ?
#
loop_
_entity_poly.entity_id
_entity_poly.type
_entity_poly.pdbx_seq_one_letter_code
_entity_poly.pdbx_strand_id
1 'polypeptide(L)'
;MDLKTRIKNYTRTQAIKGLLSLLPKFSNKNLIKMTYVAEKLADADWTKQQIREIRKYFKTGHPAVEFARRMVRGLSPNCRDKFVRNFIINAGIAGLNKHMEYAKIHGYEPPWFILFSPTMRCNLRCVGCSTREYARDTDLPFEIMDRVLTEAKKEMGVYFVVTEGGETFVREDME
;
A
#
# COMPACT_ATOMS: atom_id res chain seq x y z
N MET A 1 5.97 20.73 -2.82
CA MET A 1 6.88 19.57 -2.62
C MET A 1 8.12 19.80 -3.46
N ASP A 2 9.29 19.81 -2.83
CA ASP A 2 10.57 20.17 -3.44
C ASP A 2 11.00 19.22 -4.59
N LEU A 3 11.69 19.77 -5.60
CA LEU A 3 12.14 19.06 -6.81
C LEU A 3 13.08 17.90 -6.47
N LYS A 4 13.96 18.07 -5.48
CA LYS A 4 14.86 17.00 -5.01
C LYS A 4 14.09 15.80 -4.45
N THR A 5 13.00 16.06 -3.72
CA THR A 5 12.14 15.01 -3.16
C THR A 5 11.43 14.24 -4.28
N ARG A 6 10.97 14.94 -5.33
CA ARG A 6 10.35 14.29 -6.51
C ARG A 6 11.33 13.37 -7.24
N ILE A 7 12.55 13.84 -7.50
CA ILE A 7 13.58 13.05 -8.18
C ILE A 7 13.94 11.82 -7.33
N LYS A 8 14.16 11.99 -6.02
CA LYS A 8 14.45 10.89 -5.10
C LYS A 8 13.35 9.82 -5.09
N ASN A 9 12.08 10.24 -5.04
CA ASN A 9 10.94 9.32 -5.05
C ASN A 9 10.81 8.60 -6.40
N TYR A 10 11.06 9.29 -7.51
CA TYR A 10 11.07 8.69 -8.84
C TYR A 10 12.16 7.61 -8.98
N THR A 11 13.40 7.92 -8.61
CA THR A 11 14.52 6.96 -8.66
C THR A 11 14.25 5.75 -7.78
N ARG A 12 13.74 5.96 -6.56
CA ARG A 12 13.32 4.87 -5.67
C ARG A 12 12.25 3.99 -6.29
N THR A 13 11.28 4.59 -6.97
CA THR A 13 10.21 3.87 -7.66
C THR A 13 10.76 2.98 -8.76
N GLN A 14 11.66 3.50 -9.60
CA GLN A 14 12.25 2.72 -10.68
C GLN A 14 13.15 1.59 -10.15
N ALA A 15 13.92 1.84 -9.09
CA ALA A 15 14.74 0.82 -8.46
C ALA A 15 13.90 -0.34 -7.89
N ILE A 16 12.81 -0.04 -7.18
CA ILE A 16 11.90 -1.05 -6.63
C ILE A 16 11.21 -1.84 -7.74
N LYS A 17 10.72 -1.16 -8.80
CA LYS A 17 10.12 -1.83 -9.96
C LYS A 17 11.11 -2.78 -10.64
N GLY A 18 12.34 -2.33 -10.85
CA GLY A 18 13.42 -3.14 -11.40
C GLY A 18 13.67 -4.38 -10.55
N LEU A 19 13.84 -4.22 -9.24
CA LEU A 19 14.06 -5.33 -8.32
C LEU A 19 12.90 -6.34 -8.31
N LEU A 20 11.65 -5.86 -8.28
CA LEU A 20 10.46 -6.73 -8.31
C LEU A 20 10.38 -7.52 -9.63
N SER A 21 10.74 -6.90 -10.75
CA SER A 21 10.76 -7.58 -12.06
C SER A 21 11.76 -8.75 -12.13
N LEU A 22 12.78 -8.73 -11.25
CA LEU A 22 13.81 -9.75 -11.16
C LEU A 22 13.42 -10.90 -10.23
N LEU A 23 12.50 -10.69 -9.28
CA LEU A 23 12.01 -11.73 -8.35
C LEU A 23 11.60 -13.06 -9.02
N PRO A 24 10.84 -13.06 -10.13
CA PRO A 24 10.47 -14.31 -10.79
C PRO A 24 11.62 -14.98 -11.55
N LYS A 25 12.72 -14.26 -11.83
CA LYS A 25 13.86 -14.75 -12.61
C LYS A 25 14.92 -15.42 -11.75
N PHE A 26 14.96 -15.10 -10.45
CA PHE A 26 15.97 -15.62 -9.53
C PHE A 26 15.41 -16.71 -8.59
N SER A 27 16.24 -17.73 -8.36
CA SER A 27 15.98 -18.74 -7.31
C SER A 27 16.07 -18.12 -5.91
N ASN A 28 15.40 -18.73 -4.92
CA ASN A 28 15.49 -18.27 -3.52
C ASN A 28 16.95 -18.19 -3.05
N LYS A 29 17.80 -19.14 -3.47
CA LYS A 29 19.23 -19.15 -3.13
C LYS A 29 19.95 -17.87 -3.59
N ASN A 30 19.66 -17.40 -4.81
CA ASN A 30 20.26 -16.16 -5.33
C ASN A 30 19.70 -14.92 -4.64
N LEU A 31 18.39 -14.88 -4.40
CA LEU A 31 17.74 -13.79 -3.64
C LEU A 31 18.30 -13.68 -2.22
N ILE A 32 18.52 -14.80 -1.53
CA ILE A 32 19.16 -14.82 -0.20
C ILE A 32 20.56 -14.22 -0.27
N LYS A 33 21.40 -14.59 -1.23
CA LYS A 33 22.74 -14.01 -1.39
C LYS A 33 22.68 -12.50 -1.60
N MET A 34 21.77 -12.02 -2.45
CA MET A 34 21.57 -10.59 -2.69
C MET A 34 21.19 -9.84 -1.41
N THR A 35 20.36 -10.41 -0.54
CA THR A 35 20.01 -9.75 0.74
C THR A 35 21.21 -9.57 1.66
N TYR A 36 22.23 -10.44 1.63
CA TYR A 36 23.44 -10.24 2.44
C TYR A 36 24.29 -9.08 1.92
N VAL A 37 24.36 -8.89 0.60
CA VAL A 37 25.03 -7.74 -0.01
C VAL A 37 24.26 -6.46 0.31
N ALA A 38 22.94 -6.46 0.14
CA ALA A 38 22.09 -5.31 0.43
C ALA A 38 22.17 -4.87 1.90
N GLU A 39 22.25 -5.81 2.85
CA GLU A 39 22.39 -5.48 4.27
C GLU A 39 23.72 -4.77 4.56
N LYS A 40 24.83 -5.19 3.93
CA LYS A 40 26.14 -4.55 4.09
C LYS A 40 26.19 -3.13 3.51
N LEU A 41 25.40 -2.87 2.48
CA LEU A 41 25.31 -1.56 1.82
C LEU A 41 24.28 -0.63 2.48
N ALA A 42 23.48 -1.12 3.42
CA ALA A 42 22.45 -0.33 4.07
C ALA A 42 23.04 0.46 5.24
N ASP A 43 22.85 1.79 5.24
CA ASP A 43 23.38 2.64 6.30
C ASP A 43 22.53 2.59 7.58
N ALA A 44 21.20 2.56 7.44
CA ALA A 44 20.28 2.65 8.57
C ALA A 44 19.90 1.28 9.15
N ASP A 45 19.85 1.17 10.48
CA ASP A 45 19.59 -0.10 11.18
C ASP A 45 18.19 -0.66 10.93
N TRP A 46 17.18 0.21 10.84
CA TRP A 46 15.83 -0.19 10.47
C TRP A 46 15.82 -0.85 9.07
N THR A 47 16.61 -0.34 8.13
CA THR A 47 16.72 -0.91 6.77
C THR A 47 17.37 -2.29 6.83
N LYS A 48 18.43 -2.45 7.63
CA LYS A 48 19.08 -3.75 7.85
C LYS A 48 18.10 -4.77 8.43
N GLN A 49 17.29 -4.36 9.41
CA GLN A 49 16.27 -5.22 10.00
C GLN A 49 15.24 -5.70 8.97
N GLN A 50 14.71 -4.79 8.13
CA GLN A 50 13.78 -5.14 7.06
C GLN A 50 14.42 -6.13 6.06
N ILE A 51 15.69 -5.93 5.70
CA ILE A 51 16.42 -6.86 4.81
C ILE A 51 16.56 -8.26 5.45
N ARG A 52 16.81 -8.33 6.76
CA ARG A 52 16.88 -9.62 7.50
C ARG A 52 15.54 -10.35 7.50
N GLU A 53 14.43 -9.63 7.69
CA GLU A 53 13.09 -10.24 7.62
C GLU A 53 12.75 -10.73 6.21
N ILE A 54 13.04 -9.95 5.18
CA ILE A 54 12.89 -10.39 3.78
C ILE A 54 13.72 -11.65 3.51
N ARG A 55 14.96 -11.71 4.01
CA ARG A 55 15.80 -12.90 3.90
C ARG A 55 15.17 -14.11 4.56
N LYS A 56 14.54 -13.95 5.73
CA LYS A 56 13.83 -15.03 6.43
C LYS A 56 12.71 -15.59 5.58
N TYR A 57 11.95 -14.73 4.88
CA TYR A 57 10.90 -15.19 3.95
C TYR A 57 11.45 -16.05 2.82
N PHE A 58 12.59 -15.67 2.23
CA PHE A 58 13.22 -16.50 1.20
C PHE A 58 13.76 -17.83 1.74
N LYS A 59 14.35 -17.84 2.94
CA LYS A 59 14.89 -19.06 3.58
C LYS A 59 13.80 -20.06 3.94
N THR A 60 12.67 -19.58 4.43
CA THR A 60 11.56 -20.40 4.91
C THR A 60 10.59 -20.80 3.80
N GLY A 61 10.74 -20.25 2.59
CA GLY A 61 9.78 -20.47 1.52
C GLY A 61 8.40 -19.86 1.84
N HIS A 62 8.39 -18.74 2.58
CA HIS A 62 7.16 -18.12 3.06
C HIS A 62 6.18 -17.83 1.91
N PRO A 63 4.85 -18.05 2.07
CA PRO A 63 3.86 -17.84 1.01
C PRO A 63 3.91 -16.46 0.35
N ALA A 64 4.32 -15.43 1.10
CA ALA A 64 4.51 -14.07 0.56
C ALA A 64 5.49 -14.00 -0.62
N VAL A 65 6.50 -14.88 -0.68
CA VAL A 65 7.46 -14.94 -1.79
C VAL A 65 6.77 -15.39 -3.07
N GLU A 66 5.97 -16.45 -2.98
CA GLU A 66 5.23 -16.97 -4.13
C GLU A 66 4.12 -16.01 -4.54
N PHE A 67 3.44 -15.39 -3.57
CA PHE A 67 2.49 -14.30 -3.84
C PHE A 67 3.16 -13.17 -4.63
N ALA A 68 4.34 -12.70 -4.20
CA ALA A 68 5.07 -11.66 -4.92
C ALA A 68 5.44 -12.08 -6.35
N ARG A 69 5.89 -13.34 -6.55
CA ARG A 69 6.16 -13.88 -7.89
C ARG A 69 4.91 -13.91 -8.77
N ARG A 70 3.77 -14.36 -8.22
CA ARG A 70 2.50 -14.41 -8.93
C ARG A 70 2.02 -13.01 -9.32
N MET A 71 2.14 -12.02 -8.45
CA MET A 71 1.80 -10.64 -8.80
C MET A 71 2.66 -10.13 -9.97
N VAL A 72 3.97 -10.39 -9.94
CA VAL A 72 4.88 -9.96 -11.03
C VAL A 72 4.67 -10.77 -12.32
N ARG A 73 4.10 -11.97 -12.29
CA ARG A 73 3.83 -12.75 -13.52
C ARG A 73 2.41 -12.54 -14.05
N GLY A 74 1.43 -12.43 -13.17
CA GLY A 74 0.00 -12.47 -13.50
C GLY A 74 -0.68 -11.11 -13.64
N LEU A 75 -0.12 -10.03 -13.06
CA LEU A 75 -0.71 -8.70 -13.22
C LEU A 75 -0.30 -8.07 -14.54
N SER A 76 -1.23 -7.35 -15.18
CA SER A 76 -0.93 -6.48 -16.31
C SER A 76 0.11 -5.42 -15.91
N PRO A 77 0.90 -4.88 -16.86
CA PRO A 77 1.91 -3.88 -16.57
C PRO A 77 1.35 -2.66 -15.80
N ASN A 78 0.15 -2.18 -16.18
CA ASN A 78 -0.47 -1.04 -15.53
C ASN A 78 -0.91 -1.36 -14.09
N CYS A 79 -1.58 -2.50 -13.86
CA CYS A 79 -1.98 -2.92 -12.52
C CYS A 79 -0.76 -3.09 -11.61
N ARG A 80 0.31 -3.72 -12.12
CA ARG A 80 1.57 -3.89 -11.39
C ARG A 80 2.22 -2.55 -11.06
N ASP A 81 2.25 -1.62 -12.02
CA ASP A 81 2.81 -0.28 -11.83
C ASP A 81 2.10 0.48 -10.70
N LYS A 82 0.76 0.51 -10.77
CA LYS A 82 -0.09 1.16 -9.78
C LYS A 82 0.05 0.52 -8.41
N PHE A 83 0.06 -0.81 -8.34
CA PHE A 83 0.26 -1.54 -7.09
C PHE A 83 1.62 -1.20 -6.44
N VAL A 84 2.70 -1.28 -7.22
CA VAL A 84 4.05 -0.96 -6.70
C VAL A 84 4.13 0.50 -6.25
N ARG A 85 3.60 1.44 -7.03
CA ARG A 85 3.64 2.86 -6.69
C ARG A 85 2.78 3.18 -5.46
N ASN A 86 1.54 2.71 -5.42
CA ASN A 86 0.59 3.12 -4.39
C ASN A 86 0.75 2.29 -3.12
N PHE A 87 0.78 0.97 -3.21
CA PHE A 87 0.81 0.10 -2.04
C PHE A 87 2.23 -0.06 -1.48
N ILE A 88 3.20 -0.46 -2.32
CA ILE A 88 4.57 -0.72 -1.83
C ILE A 88 5.31 0.57 -1.49
N ILE A 89 5.25 1.58 -2.38
CA ILE A 89 6.04 2.80 -2.23
C ILE A 89 5.31 3.83 -1.39
N ASN A 90 4.07 4.19 -1.72
CA ASN A 90 3.40 5.25 -0.96
C ASN A 90 3.01 4.75 0.44
N ALA A 91 2.22 3.68 0.55
CA ALA A 91 1.75 3.18 1.85
C ALA A 91 2.85 2.46 2.66
N GLY A 92 3.66 1.61 2.02
CA GLY A 92 4.68 0.83 2.71
C GLY A 92 5.94 1.60 3.09
N ILE A 93 6.19 2.77 2.50
CA ILE A 93 7.48 3.45 2.61
C ILE A 93 7.34 4.97 2.81
N ALA A 94 6.65 5.66 1.91
CA ALA A 94 6.65 7.13 1.91
C ALA A 94 5.81 7.70 3.07
N GLY A 95 4.72 7.01 3.42
CA GLY A 95 3.86 7.36 4.57
C GLY A 95 4.54 7.26 5.92
N LEU A 96 5.56 6.38 6.08
CA LEU A 96 6.19 6.11 7.37
C LEU A 96 6.78 7.36 8.03
N ASN A 97 7.41 8.25 7.25
CA ASN A 97 7.99 9.47 7.81
C ASN A 97 6.90 10.38 8.41
N LYS A 98 5.77 10.51 7.72
CA LYS A 98 4.63 11.29 8.21
C LYS A 98 3.94 10.63 9.39
N HIS A 99 3.81 9.31 9.40
CA HIS A 99 3.32 8.56 10.56
C HIS A 99 4.13 8.87 11.81
N MET A 100 5.46 8.83 11.70
CA MET A 100 6.36 9.14 12.82
C MET A 100 6.28 10.60 13.25
N GLU A 101 6.17 11.54 12.30
CA GLU A 101 6.00 12.96 12.59
C GLU A 101 4.67 13.24 13.30
N TYR A 102 3.58 12.68 12.79
CA TYR A 102 2.25 12.75 13.39
C TYR A 102 2.26 12.21 14.82
N ALA A 103 2.85 11.03 15.04
CA ALA A 103 2.94 10.43 16.37
C ALA A 103 3.74 11.29 17.36
N LYS A 104 4.82 11.95 16.91
CA LYS A 104 5.59 12.88 17.74
C LYS A 104 4.80 14.12 18.13
N ILE A 105 3.99 14.66 17.22
CA ILE A 105 3.21 15.89 17.45
C ILE A 105 1.99 15.60 18.34
N HIS A 106 1.27 14.50 18.08
CA HIS A 106 -0.02 14.21 18.71
C HIS A 106 0.07 13.23 19.89
N GLY A 107 1.18 12.53 20.07
CA GLY A 107 1.38 11.57 21.16
C GLY A 107 0.74 10.19 20.93
N TYR A 108 0.21 9.91 19.74
CA TYR A 108 -0.35 8.60 19.35
C TYR A 108 -0.14 8.31 17.86
N GLU A 109 -0.10 7.03 17.48
CA GLU A 109 0.11 6.63 16.09
C GLU A 109 -1.15 6.83 15.24
N PRO A 110 -1.05 7.36 14.00
CA PRO A 110 -2.17 7.40 13.09
C PRO A 110 -2.46 6.01 12.49
N PRO A 111 -3.68 5.76 11.99
CA PRO A 111 -4.01 4.51 11.32
C PRO A 111 -3.14 4.30 10.08
N TRP A 112 -2.71 3.05 9.80
CA TRP A 112 -1.93 2.73 8.59
C TRP A 112 -2.77 2.69 7.31
N PHE A 113 -4.05 2.36 7.45
CA PHE A 113 -5.01 2.35 6.37
C PHE A 113 -6.37 2.85 6.87
N ILE A 114 -7.18 3.34 5.95
CA ILE A 114 -8.55 3.74 6.22
C ILE A 114 -9.48 2.83 5.43
N LEU A 115 -10.47 2.27 6.11
CA LEU A 115 -11.64 1.71 5.46
C LEU A 115 -12.71 2.80 5.42
N PHE A 116 -13.35 2.95 4.26
CA PHE A 116 -14.26 4.04 3.99
C PHE A 116 -15.46 3.53 3.18
N SER A 117 -16.70 3.86 3.57
CA SER A 117 -17.92 3.39 2.90
C SER A 117 -18.63 4.56 2.19
N PRO A 118 -18.43 4.77 0.88
CA PRO A 118 -19.04 5.90 0.16
C PRO A 118 -20.56 5.82 0.08
N THR A 119 -21.10 4.60 0.06
CA THR A 119 -22.52 4.31 -0.08
C THR A 119 -22.86 2.97 0.55
N MET A 120 -24.05 2.84 1.12
CA MET A 120 -24.64 1.56 1.53
C MET A 120 -25.66 1.02 0.50
N ARG A 121 -25.87 1.74 -0.61
CA ARG A 121 -26.72 1.29 -1.71
C ARG A 121 -26.01 0.16 -2.46
N CYS A 122 -26.79 -0.86 -2.83
CA CYS A 122 -26.28 -2.03 -3.52
C CYS A 122 -27.33 -2.56 -4.48
N ASN A 123 -26.91 -2.90 -5.70
CA ASN A 123 -27.73 -3.53 -6.73
C ASN A 123 -27.91 -5.06 -6.50
N LEU A 124 -27.28 -5.62 -5.45
CA LEU A 124 -27.37 -7.03 -5.07
C LEU A 124 -28.06 -7.24 -3.71
N ARG A 125 -28.34 -8.52 -3.38
CA ARG A 125 -29.03 -8.95 -2.15
C ARG A 125 -28.42 -10.21 -1.55
N CYS A 126 -27.10 -10.24 -1.43
CA CYS A 126 -26.34 -11.41 -0.97
C CYS A 126 -26.79 -11.90 0.42
N VAL A 127 -26.85 -13.22 0.60
CA VAL A 127 -27.10 -13.86 1.90
C VAL A 127 -25.89 -13.61 2.82
N GLY A 128 -26.14 -13.17 4.05
CA GLY A 128 -25.09 -12.87 5.04
C GLY A 128 -24.37 -11.52 4.86
N CYS A 129 -24.87 -10.64 4.00
CA CYS A 129 -24.29 -9.32 3.79
C CYS A 129 -24.63 -8.36 4.94
N SER A 130 -23.60 -7.95 5.70
CA SER A 130 -23.72 -7.04 6.84
C SER A 130 -24.20 -5.63 6.46
N THR A 131 -23.89 -5.17 5.24
CA THR A 131 -24.21 -3.79 4.82
C THR A 131 -25.71 -3.54 4.63
N ARG A 132 -26.53 -4.60 4.65
CA ARG A 132 -27.99 -4.51 4.62
C ARG A 132 -28.61 -3.99 5.92
N GLU A 133 -27.89 -4.04 7.02
CA GLU A 133 -28.35 -3.54 8.31
C GLU A 133 -28.23 -2.02 8.44
N TYR A 134 -27.45 -1.38 7.54
CA TYR A 134 -27.27 0.06 7.51
C TYR A 134 -28.35 0.76 6.69
N ALA A 135 -28.64 2.00 7.08
CA ALA A 135 -29.53 2.88 6.34
C ALA A 135 -28.94 3.21 4.95
N ARG A 136 -29.81 3.35 3.95
CA ARG A 136 -29.45 3.49 2.52
C ARG A 136 -29.95 4.79 1.90
N ASP A 137 -30.55 5.63 2.73
CA ASP A 137 -31.14 6.92 2.40
C ASP A 137 -30.10 8.05 2.31
N THR A 138 -28.91 7.85 2.88
CA THR A 138 -27.82 8.83 2.84
C THR A 138 -26.50 8.22 2.40
N ASP A 139 -25.91 8.79 1.35
CA ASP A 139 -24.52 8.52 0.94
C ASP A 139 -23.59 9.55 1.59
N LEU A 140 -22.28 9.25 1.70
CA LEU A 140 -21.36 10.23 2.27
C LEU A 140 -21.09 11.38 1.28
N PRO A 141 -21.27 12.66 1.64
CA PRO A 141 -21.02 13.75 0.70
C PRO A 141 -19.59 13.74 0.15
N PHE A 142 -19.44 14.06 -1.14
CA PHE A 142 -18.14 14.04 -1.83
C PHE A 142 -17.11 14.94 -1.14
N GLU A 143 -17.54 16.10 -0.67
CA GLU A 143 -16.71 17.08 0.02
C GLU A 143 -16.12 16.51 1.31
N ILE A 144 -16.89 15.66 2.00
CA ILE A 144 -16.41 14.97 3.21
C ILE A 144 -15.39 13.91 2.85
N MET A 145 -15.63 13.15 1.77
CA MET A 145 -14.67 12.15 1.28
C MET A 145 -13.35 12.80 0.89
N ASP A 146 -13.39 13.84 0.05
CA ASP A 146 -12.21 14.56 -0.40
C ASP A 146 -11.43 15.15 0.78
N ARG A 147 -12.13 15.77 1.74
CA ARG A 147 -11.51 16.31 2.96
C ARG A 147 -10.82 15.22 3.77
N VAL A 148 -11.52 14.15 4.15
CA VAL A 148 -10.97 13.07 4.99
C VAL A 148 -9.77 12.41 4.31
N LEU A 149 -9.85 12.11 3.02
CA LEU A 149 -8.75 11.50 2.28
C LEU A 149 -7.56 12.45 2.10
N THR A 150 -7.85 13.74 1.95
CA THR A 150 -6.82 14.79 1.87
C THR A 150 -6.08 14.93 3.19
N GLU A 151 -6.79 15.02 4.31
CA GLU A 151 -6.24 15.10 5.66
C GLU A 151 -5.41 13.84 5.98
N ALA A 152 -5.98 12.66 5.75
CA ALA A 152 -5.29 11.39 5.96
C ALA A 152 -3.96 11.30 5.20
N LYS A 153 -3.93 11.75 3.94
CA LYS A 153 -2.69 11.77 3.13
C LYS A 153 -1.72 12.87 3.53
N LYS A 154 -2.22 14.07 3.83
CA LYS A 154 -1.38 15.26 4.04
C LYS A 154 -0.83 15.31 5.46
N GLU A 155 -1.60 14.92 6.45
CA GLU A 155 -1.27 15.07 7.86
C GLU A 155 -0.77 13.75 8.44
N MET A 156 -1.50 12.66 8.19
CA MET A 156 -1.19 11.37 8.81
C MET A 156 -0.21 10.52 7.97
N GLY A 157 -0.18 10.72 6.65
CA GLY A 157 0.63 9.89 5.74
C GLY A 157 -0.03 8.59 5.34
N VAL A 158 -1.36 8.51 5.41
CA VAL A 158 -2.14 7.35 4.97
C VAL A 158 -2.30 7.38 3.45
N TYR A 159 -1.86 6.29 2.80
CA TYR A 159 -1.97 6.12 1.35
C TYR A 159 -2.75 4.88 0.94
N PHE A 160 -3.06 4.00 1.89
CA PHE A 160 -3.86 2.81 1.63
C PHE A 160 -5.28 3.05 2.14
N VAL A 161 -6.21 3.08 1.20
CA VAL A 161 -7.63 3.31 1.46
C VAL A 161 -8.38 2.16 0.83
N VAL A 162 -9.24 1.55 1.62
CA VAL A 162 -10.11 0.45 1.21
C VAL A 162 -11.53 1.01 1.17
N THR A 163 -12.19 0.88 0.03
CA THR A 163 -13.62 1.20 -0.06
C THR A 163 -14.45 -0.03 0.32
N GLU A 164 -15.47 0.19 1.14
CA GLU A 164 -16.47 -0.80 1.53
C GLU A 164 -17.89 -0.20 1.33
N GLY A 165 -18.91 -0.83 1.91
CA GLY A 165 -20.30 -0.41 1.87
C GLY A 165 -21.17 -1.37 1.07
N GLY A 166 -22.06 -0.84 0.25
CA GLY A 166 -22.81 -1.62 -0.73
C GLY A 166 -22.01 -1.88 -2.01
N GLU A 167 -22.61 -1.63 -3.16
CA GLU A 167 -21.88 -1.61 -4.44
C GLU A 167 -21.39 -0.18 -4.68
N THR A 168 -20.07 0.04 -4.60
CA THR A 168 -19.52 1.41 -4.64
C THR A 168 -19.83 2.10 -5.97
N PHE A 169 -19.84 1.34 -7.06
CA PHE A 169 -20.09 1.86 -8.41
C PHE A 169 -21.57 2.12 -8.71
N VAL A 170 -22.50 1.88 -7.79
CA VAL A 170 -23.91 2.35 -7.92
C VAL A 170 -24.02 3.87 -7.72
N ARG A 171 -22.95 4.52 -7.27
CA ARG A 171 -22.87 5.95 -7.09
C ARG A 171 -22.24 6.60 -8.32
N GLU A 172 -22.97 7.51 -8.96
CA GLU A 172 -22.61 8.09 -10.27
C GLU A 172 -21.29 8.86 -10.27
N ASP A 173 -20.91 9.50 -9.16
CA ASP A 173 -19.65 10.24 -9.01
C ASP A 173 -18.43 9.31 -8.74
N MET A 174 -18.64 7.99 -8.74
CA MET A 174 -17.60 6.96 -8.54
C MET A 174 -17.35 6.09 -9.78
N GLU A 175 -18.10 6.28 -10.87
CA GLU A 175 -17.86 5.65 -12.19
C GLU A 175 -16.76 6.37 -13.00
#